data_AF-A0A4R5ENX7-F1
#
_entry.id   AF-A0A4R5ENX7-F1
#
_cell.length_a   1.000
_cell.length_b   1.000
_cell.length_c   1.000
_cell.angle_alpha   90.00
_cell.angle_beta   90.00
_cell.angle_gamma   90.00
#
_symmetry.space_group_name_H-M   'P 1'
#
loop_
_entity.id
_entity.type
_entity.pdbx_description
1 polymer ?
#
loop_
_entity_poly.entity_id
_entity_poly.type
_entity_poly.pdbx_seq_one_letter_code
_entity_poly.pdbx_strand_id
1 'polypeptide(L)'
;MSLLDNFIELLQQGSAELHVDNPGFMRTGELKPTANIVDDGDLALFFAGLEHGLITLHRGARFNTLDRPTPTGHWALLSRSRDGGWYNAEYLPQIAAYVDAIINLRYPAERVLFELPSAALQLDLAILDDESNVVVLGEAKRDTRALEPLREGVLSRFADKAPGPETKKRGDEHRQLAWRLWTVRPRYTWLIGPGHRAAFVTSAPPLQLTNLPRLPAAEALNLAHSPARVMTPPALTTRFA
;
A
#
# COMPACT_ATOMS: atom_id res chain seq x y z
N MET A 1 -5.47 -17.30 -21.90
CA MET A 1 -6.18 -16.23 -21.18
C MET A 1 -5.12 -15.25 -20.69
N SER A 2 -5.30 -13.95 -20.91
CA SER A 2 -4.32 -12.95 -20.42
C SER A 2 -4.43 -12.77 -18.90
N LEU A 3 -3.43 -12.19 -18.24
CA LEU A 3 -3.53 -11.87 -16.81
C LEU A 3 -4.67 -10.89 -16.53
N LEU A 4 -4.91 -9.95 -17.45
CA LEU A 4 -6.02 -9.02 -17.36
C LEU A 4 -7.36 -9.76 -17.40
N ASP A 5 -7.55 -10.69 -18.34
CA ASP A 5 -8.79 -11.48 -18.42
C ASP A 5 -9.04 -12.26 -17.12
N ASN A 6 -8.01 -12.94 -16.60
CA ASN A 6 -8.08 -13.66 -15.33
C ASN A 6 -8.49 -12.74 -14.17
N PHE A 7 -7.90 -11.53 -14.12
CA PHE A 7 -8.18 -10.56 -13.07
C PHE A 7 -9.60 -10.01 -13.17
N ILE A 8 -10.07 -9.69 -14.37
CA ILE A 8 -11.44 -9.23 -14.59
C ILE A 8 -12.45 -10.33 -14.24
N GLU A 9 -12.20 -11.59 -14.61
CA GLU A 9 -13.04 -12.72 -14.23
C GLU A 9 -13.13 -12.87 -12.70
N LEU A 10 -11.99 -12.78 -12.01
CA LEU A 10 -11.93 -12.78 -10.54
C LEU A 10 -12.78 -11.66 -9.93
N LEU A 11 -12.68 -10.43 -10.46
CA LEU A 11 -13.48 -9.30 -9.97
C LEU A 11 -14.97 -9.46 -10.28
N GLN A 12 -15.33 -10.02 -11.43
CA GLN A 12 -16.72 -10.32 -11.79
C GLN A 12 -17.32 -11.36 -10.85
N GLN A 13 -16.60 -12.45 -10.59
CA GLN A 13 -17.00 -13.45 -9.61
C GLN A 13 -17.17 -12.83 -8.22
N GLY A 14 -16.19 -12.05 -7.78
CA GLY A 14 -16.25 -11.37 -6.48
C GLY A 14 -17.44 -10.42 -6.36
N SER A 15 -17.77 -9.68 -7.43
CA SER A 15 -18.94 -8.79 -7.45
C SER A 15 -20.25 -9.57 -7.36
N ALA A 16 -20.36 -10.71 -8.05
CA ALA A 16 -21.52 -11.59 -7.97
C ALA A 16 -21.69 -12.17 -6.56
N GLU A 17 -20.61 -12.60 -5.92
CA GLU A 17 -20.61 -13.08 -4.53
C GLU A 17 -21.02 -11.98 -3.55
N LEU A 18 -20.51 -10.75 -3.71
CA LEU A 18 -20.91 -9.61 -2.88
C LEU A 18 -22.40 -9.31 -2.98
N HIS A 19 -23.00 -9.43 -4.16
CA HIS A 19 -24.44 -9.28 -4.35
C HIS A 19 -25.24 -10.38 -3.64
N VAL A 20 -24.83 -11.64 -3.77
CA VAL A 20 -25.46 -12.77 -3.06
C VAL A 20 -25.43 -12.54 -1.55
N ASP A 21 -24.33 -11.99 -1.04
CA ASP A 21 -24.16 -11.73 0.38
C ASP A 21 -24.89 -10.45 0.84
N ASN A 22 -25.36 -9.59 -0.09
CA ASN A 22 -25.99 -8.29 0.21
C ASN A 22 -27.19 -7.95 -0.70
N PRO A 23 -28.21 -8.84 -0.84
CA PRO A 23 -29.27 -8.69 -1.82
C PRO A 23 -30.22 -7.49 -1.55
N GLY A 24 -30.28 -7.01 -0.30
CA GLY A 24 -31.05 -5.81 0.04
C GLY A 24 -30.33 -4.49 -0.23
N PHE A 25 -29.02 -4.53 -0.49
CA PHE A 25 -28.19 -3.33 -0.71
C PHE A 25 -27.79 -3.16 -2.18
N MET A 26 -27.41 -4.25 -2.86
CA MET A 26 -26.97 -4.26 -4.26
C MET A 26 -28.12 -4.71 -5.16
N ARG A 27 -28.36 -4.01 -6.27
CA ARG A 27 -29.38 -4.37 -7.27
C ARG A 27 -28.93 -5.43 -8.26
N THR A 28 -27.62 -5.57 -8.44
CA THR A 28 -26.99 -6.48 -9.40
C THR A 28 -25.64 -6.98 -8.85
N GLY A 29 -25.23 -8.16 -9.30
CA GLY A 29 -23.89 -8.71 -9.08
C GLY A 29 -22.88 -8.31 -10.14
N GLU A 30 -23.28 -7.56 -11.16
CA GLU A 30 -22.39 -7.11 -12.22
C GLU A 30 -21.28 -6.19 -11.71
N LEU A 31 -20.07 -6.42 -12.24
CA LEU A 31 -18.93 -5.55 -12.01
C LEU A 31 -19.09 -4.29 -12.87
N LYS A 32 -19.06 -3.13 -12.24
CA LYS A 32 -19.08 -1.85 -12.95
C LYS A 32 -17.76 -1.65 -13.72
N PRO A 33 -17.82 -1.11 -14.96
CA PRO A 33 -16.63 -0.72 -15.69
C PRO A 33 -15.77 0.25 -14.88
N THR A 34 -14.45 0.09 -14.98
CA THR A 34 -13.47 0.98 -14.35
C THR A 34 -12.73 1.77 -15.42
N ALA A 35 -12.53 3.07 -15.19
CA ALA A 35 -11.63 3.90 -15.98
C ALA A 35 -10.19 3.90 -15.42
N ASN A 36 -9.98 3.27 -14.26
CA ASN A 36 -8.66 3.18 -13.64
C ASN A 36 -7.76 2.22 -14.42
N ILE A 37 -6.47 2.53 -14.43
CA ILE A 37 -5.43 1.72 -15.06
C ILE A 37 -5.27 0.40 -14.30
N VAL A 38 -5.22 -0.70 -15.03
CA VAL A 38 -4.80 -2.02 -14.55
C VAL A 38 -3.51 -2.35 -15.30
N ASP A 39 -2.38 -2.22 -14.61
CA ASP A 39 -1.06 -2.39 -15.21
C ASP A 39 -0.66 -3.88 -15.27
N ASP A 40 -0.10 -4.33 -16.40
CA ASP A 40 0.29 -5.73 -16.60
C ASP A 40 1.41 -6.18 -15.65
N GLY A 41 2.34 -5.29 -15.30
CA GLY A 41 3.41 -5.57 -14.35
C GLY A 41 2.89 -5.74 -12.93
N ASP A 42 1.92 -4.91 -12.53
CA ASP A 42 1.24 -5.05 -11.25
C ASP A 42 0.37 -6.31 -11.18
N LEU A 43 -0.29 -6.68 -12.29
CA LEU A 43 -1.00 -7.96 -12.41
C LEU A 43 -0.05 -9.15 -12.26
N ALA A 44 1.10 -9.13 -12.93
CA ALA A 44 2.10 -10.19 -12.82
C ALA A 44 2.56 -10.38 -11.37
N LEU A 45 2.81 -9.27 -10.65
CA LEU A 45 3.15 -9.30 -9.22
C LEU A 45 1.98 -9.77 -8.35
N PHE A 46 0.75 -9.36 -8.64
CA PHE A 46 -0.43 -9.84 -7.91
C PHE A 46 -0.58 -11.36 -8.01
N PHE A 47 -0.50 -11.92 -9.23
CA PHE A 47 -0.61 -13.37 -9.43
C PHE A 47 0.60 -14.13 -8.88
N ALA A 48 1.81 -13.59 -8.97
CA ALA A 48 2.97 -14.14 -8.26
C ALA A 48 2.75 -14.15 -6.74
N GLY A 49 2.12 -13.10 -6.20
CA GLY A 49 1.74 -13.04 -4.79
C GLY A 49 0.80 -14.18 -4.37
N LEU A 50 -0.14 -14.56 -5.22
CA LEU A 50 -1.02 -15.72 -4.99
C LEU A 50 -0.24 -17.03 -5.05
N GLU A 51 0.59 -17.22 -6.07
CA GLU A 51 1.40 -18.42 -6.28
C GLU A 51 2.35 -18.68 -5.10
N HIS A 52 2.96 -17.61 -4.57
CA HIS A 52 3.90 -17.68 -3.45
C HIS A 52 3.22 -17.63 -2.08
N GLY A 53 1.88 -17.63 -2.01
CA GLY A 53 1.14 -17.57 -0.74
C GLY A 53 1.31 -16.26 0.04
N LEU A 54 1.78 -15.20 -0.63
CA LEU A 54 1.90 -13.86 -0.06
C LEU A 54 0.55 -13.15 0.02
N ILE A 55 -0.36 -13.53 -0.87
CA ILE A 55 -1.74 -13.07 -0.95
C ILE A 55 -2.66 -14.28 -0.90
N THR A 56 -3.72 -14.22 -0.10
CA THR A 56 -4.78 -15.23 -0.09
C THR A 56 -6.10 -14.59 -0.46
N LEU A 57 -6.78 -15.13 -1.46
CA LEU A 57 -8.11 -14.68 -1.87
C LEU A 57 -9.21 -15.36 -1.07
N HIS A 58 -10.26 -14.59 -0.80
CA HIS A 58 -11.46 -15.00 -0.13
C HIS A 58 -12.68 -14.55 -0.94
N ARG A 59 -13.83 -15.11 -0.59
CA ARG A 59 -15.13 -14.77 -1.18
C ARG A 59 -15.37 -13.26 -1.22
N GLY A 60 -15.98 -12.78 -2.29
CA GLY A 60 -16.28 -11.37 -2.54
C GLY A 60 -15.07 -10.57 -3.03
N ALA A 61 -14.07 -11.23 -3.64
CA ALA A 61 -12.76 -10.67 -3.97
C ALA A 61 -12.09 -9.98 -2.77
N ARG A 62 -12.29 -10.56 -1.58
CA ARG A 62 -11.58 -10.18 -0.37
C ARG A 62 -10.21 -10.82 -0.36
N PHE A 63 -9.25 -10.22 0.33
CA PHE A 63 -7.91 -10.78 0.41
C PHE A 63 -7.26 -10.54 1.77
N ASN A 64 -6.29 -11.39 2.09
CA ASN A 64 -5.28 -11.13 3.09
C ASN A 64 -3.91 -11.02 2.42
N THR A 65 -3.02 -10.28 3.06
CA THR A 65 -1.58 -10.42 2.90
C THR A 65 -1.05 -11.37 3.97
N LEU A 66 0.10 -11.97 3.71
CA LEU A 66 0.74 -12.92 4.64
C LEU A 66 0.95 -12.36 6.05
N ASP A 67 1.25 -11.06 6.18
CA ASP A 67 1.48 -10.43 7.48
C ASP A 67 0.19 -10.25 8.30
N ARG A 68 -1.00 -10.30 7.68
CA ARG A 68 -2.29 -9.99 8.32
C ARG A 68 -3.43 -10.93 7.92
N PRO A 69 -3.34 -12.22 8.26
CA PRO A 69 -4.39 -13.16 7.95
C PRO A 69 -5.64 -12.91 8.80
N THR A 70 -6.81 -12.99 8.16
CA THR A 70 -8.12 -13.08 8.81
C THR A 70 -8.96 -14.20 8.17
N PRO A 71 -9.90 -14.84 8.89
CA PRO A 71 -10.67 -15.95 8.31
C PRO A 71 -11.48 -15.59 7.06
N THR A 72 -11.83 -14.31 6.87
CA THR A 72 -12.75 -13.84 5.81
C THR A 72 -12.11 -12.87 4.81
N GLY A 73 -10.81 -12.61 4.90
CA GLY A 73 -10.14 -11.55 4.14
C GLY A 73 -10.26 -10.18 4.82
N HIS A 74 -9.11 -9.53 5.02
CA HIS A 74 -9.00 -8.26 5.73
C HIS A 74 -9.38 -7.07 4.84
N TRP A 75 -8.96 -7.10 3.58
CA TRP A 75 -9.23 -6.07 2.58
C TRP A 75 -10.08 -6.61 1.42
N ALA A 76 -10.48 -5.74 0.50
CA ALA A 76 -11.27 -6.10 -0.66
C ALA A 76 -10.81 -5.37 -1.92
N LEU A 77 -10.60 -6.11 -3.01
CA LEU A 77 -10.33 -5.55 -4.34
C LEU A 77 -11.56 -4.83 -4.93
N LEU A 78 -12.72 -5.00 -4.29
CA LEU A 78 -13.98 -4.41 -4.70
C LEU A 78 -14.56 -3.53 -3.59
N SER A 79 -15.10 -2.39 -4.00
CA SER A 79 -16.08 -1.63 -3.24
C SER A 79 -17.48 -1.91 -3.77
N ARG A 80 -18.52 -1.58 -2.98
CA ARG A 80 -19.92 -1.90 -3.27
C ARG A 80 -20.82 -0.67 -3.22
N SER A 81 -21.84 -0.63 -4.10
CA SER A 81 -22.93 0.33 -4.08
C SER A 81 -24.23 -0.33 -4.52
N ARG A 82 -25.31 0.45 -4.53
CA ARG A 82 -26.60 0.01 -5.04
C ARG A 82 -26.55 -0.53 -6.46
N ASP A 83 -25.63 -0.06 -7.30
CA ASP A 83 -25.57 -0.42 -8.72
C ASP A 83 -24.54 -1.51 -9.03
N GLY A 84 -24.01 -2.20 -8.02
CA GLY A 84 -23.04 -3.29 -8.19
C GLY A 84 -21.69 -3.03 -7.51
N GLY A 85 -20.72 -3.91 -7.78
CA GLY A 85 -19.35 -3.78 -7.32
C GLY A 85 -18.51 -2.89 -8.24
N TRP A 86 -17.47 -2.24 -7.73
CA TRP A 86 -16.43 -1.64 -8.57
C TRP A 86 -15.04 -1.90 -8.00
N TYR A 87 -14.07 -1.97 -8.91
CA TYR A 87 -12.67 -2.16 -8.61
C TYR A 87 -12.08 -1.02 -7.75
N ASN A 88 -11.49 -1.38 -6.61
CA ASN A 88 -10.71 -0.45 -5.80
C ASN A 88 -9.27 -0.37 -6.34
N ALA A 89 -9.03 0.62 -7.19
CA ALA A 89 -7.79 0.74 -7.96
C ALA A 89 -6.53 1.10 -7.16
N GLU A 90 -6.66 1.46 -5.88
CA GLU A 90 -5.51 1.71 -5.02
C GLU A 90 -4.82 0.40 -4.58
N TYR A 91 -5.58 -0.70 -4.47
CA TYR A 91 -5.06 -1.94 -3.89
C TYR A 91 -4.13 -2.72 -4.81
N LEU A 92 -4.38 -2.79 -6.12
CA LEU A 92 -3.50 -3.56 -7.00
C LEU A 92 -2.04 -3.04 -7.00
N PRO A 93 -1.76 -1.74 -7.21
CA PRO A 93 -0.37 -1.26 -7.18
C PRO A 93 0.26 -1.40 -5.78
N GLN A 94 -0.53 -1.23 -4.71
CA GLN A 94 -0.06 -1.44 -3.33
C GLN A 94 0.30 -2.91 -3.06
N ILE A 95 -0.55 -3.87 -3.47
CA ILE A 95 -0.28 -5.31 -3.38
C ILE A 95 0.95 -5.66 -4.20
N ALA A 96 1.02 -5.14 -5.42
CA ALA A 96 2.15 -5.40 -6.28
C ALA A 96 3.46 -4.88 -5.68
N ALA A 97 3.47 -3.71 -5.04
CA ALA A 97 4.64 -3.20 -4.29
C ALA A 97 5.01 -4.07 -3.07
N TYR A 98 4.02 -4.58 -2.34
CA TYR A 98 4.24 -5.54 -1.25
C TYR A 98 4.92 -6.83 -1.75
N VAL A 99 4.42 -7.40 -2.85
CA VAL A 99 5.00 -8.60 -3.46
C VAL A 99 6.39 -8.31 -4.03
N ASP A 100 6.57 -7.17 -4.70
CA ASP A 100 7.85 -6.76 -5.29
C ASP A 100 8.95 -6.60 -4.22
N ALA A 101 8.61 -6.01 -3.07
CA ALA A 101 9.52 -5.91 -1.93
C ALA A 101 10.01 -7.30 -1.46
N ILE A 102 9.13 -8.29 -1.43
CA ILE A 102 9.46 -9.62 -0.92
C ILE A 102 10.19 -10.45 -1.99
N ILE A 103 9.66 -10.52 -3.20
CA ILE A 103 10.17 -11.42 -4.25
C ILE A 103 11.41 -10.83 -4.92
N ASN A 104 11.38 -9.57 -5.34
CA ASN A 104 12.42 -9.00 -6.18
C ASN A 104 13.46 -8.22 -5.37
N LEU A 105 13.03 -7.45 -4.36
CA LEU A 105 13.94 -6.74 -3.45
C LEU A 105 14.42 -7.63 -2.30
N ARG A 106 13.91 -8.86 -2.17
CA ARG A 106 14.37 -9.91 -1.25
C ARG A 106 14.25 -9.52 0.24
N TYR A 107 13.32 -8.63 0.58
CA TYR A 107 12.99 -8.42 1.99
C TYR A 107 12.23 -9.65 2.51
N PRO A 108 12.63 -10.24 3.66
CA PRO A 108 11.84 -11.25 4.33
C PRO A 108 10.41 -10.74 4.59
N ALA A 109 9.41 -11.59 4.37
CA ALA A 109 8.00 -11.19 4.46
C ALA A 109 7.64 -10.66 5.85
N GLU A 110 8.31 -11.15 6.90
CA GLU A 110 8.13 -10.70 8.28
C GLU A 110 8.51 -9.22 8.51
N ARG A 111 9.24 -8.61 7.58
CA ARG A 111 9.65 -7.20 7.62
C ARG A 111 8.73 -6.29 6.82
N VAL A 112 7.98 -6.83 5.87
CA VAL A 112 7.16 -6.06 4.94
C VAL A 112 5.73 -6.09 5.46
N LEU A 113 5.21 -4.92 5.83
CA LEU A 113 3.88 -4.78 6.41
C LEU A 113 2.95 -4.07 5.44
N PHE A 114 1.74 -4.60 5.29
CA PHE A 114 0.69 -4.05 4.44
C PHE A 114 -0.36 -3.30 5.27
N GLU A 115 -0.70 -2.08 4.85
CA GLU A 115 -1.73 -1.20 5.41
C GLU A 115 -1.79 -1.21 6.96
N LEU A 116 -0.95 -0.41 7.59
CA LEU A 116 -0.84 -0.34 9.05
C LEU A 116 -2.13 0.22 9.68
N PRO A 117 -2.47 -0.14 10.93
CA PRO A 117 -3.62 0.45 11.61
C PRO A 117 -3.38 1.92 11.95
N SER A 118 -4.43 2.66 12.28
CA SER A 118 -4.31 4.07 12.71
C SER A 118 -3.41 4.27 13.94
N ALA A 119 -3.34 3.27 14.83
CA ALA A 119 -2.41 3.26 15.98
C ALA A 119 -0.93 3.25 15.57
N ALA A 120 -0.65 2.90 14.30
CA ALA A 120 0.67 2.84 13.68
C ALA A 120 0.69 3.67 12.39
N LEU A 121 0.17 4.91 12.46
CA LEU A 121 0.25 5.94 11.41
C LEU A 121 -0.51 5.68 10.11
N GLN A 122 -1.19 4.55 9.99
CA GLN A 122 -1.93 4.18 8.79
C GLN A 122 -1.05 4.29 7.53
N LEU A 123 0.14 3.68 7.56
CA LEU A 123 1.03 3.60 6.41
C LEU A 123 0.52 2.55 5.43
N ASP A 124 0.52 2.85 4.13
CA ASP A 124 0.05 1.90 3.12
C ASP A 124 1.00 0.69 3.02
N LEU A 125 2.31 0.95 3.13
CA LEU A 125 3.33 -0.09 3.19
C LEU A 125 4.49 0.36 4.09
N ALA A 126 5.08 -0.58 4.83
CA ALA A 126 6.27 -0.32 5.63
C ALA A 126 7.25 -1.49 5.53
N ILE A 127 8.56 -1.17 5.51
CA ILE A 127 9.63 -2.16 5.67
C ILE A 127 10.42 -1.82 6.93
N LEU A 128 10.61 -2.82 7.80
CA LEU A 128 11.20 -2.64 9.13
C LEU A 128 12.65 -3.14 9.25
N ASP A 129 13.48 -2.42 10.01
CA ASP A 129 14.79 -2.91 10.47
C ASP A 129 14.68 -3.87 11.67
N ASP A 130 15.82 -4.40 12.11
CA ASP A 130 15.92 -5.31 13.28
C ASP A 130 15.37 -4.71 14.59
N GLU A 131 15.31 -3.38 14.67
CA GLU A 131 14.79 -2.63 15.80
C GLU A 131 13.30 -2.30 15.66
N SER A 132 12.65 -2.77 14.58
CA SER A 132 11.25 -2.47 14.24
C SER A 132 10.99 -0.98 13.91
N ASN A 133 12.03 -0.24 13.54
CA ASN A 133 11.88 1.10 12.97
C ASN A 133 11.53 0.99 11.48
N VAL A 134 10.77 1.98 10.98
CA VAL A 134 10.43 2.07 9.55
C VAL A 134 11.64 2.53 8.77
N VAL A 135 12.22 1.66 7.95
CA VAL A 135 13.32 2.00 7.04
C VAL A 135 12.79 2.47 5.69
N VAL A 136 11.72 1.85 5.21
CA VAL A 136 11.01 2.25 3.99
C VAL A 136 9.56 2.54 4.32
N LEU A 137 9.09 3.74 3.95
CA LEU A 137 7.67 4.09 3.95
C LEU A 137 7.16 4.06 2.51
N GLY A 138 6.13 3.26 2.25
CA GLY A 138 5.40 3.24 0.99
C GLY A 138 4.08 4.00 1.11
N GLU A 139 3.79 4.86 0.13
CA GLU A 139 2.51 5.55 -0.05
C GLU A 139 1.97 5.20 -1.44
N ALA A 140 0.76 4.67 -1.51
CA ALA A 140 0.11 4.27 -2.74
C ALA A 140 -0.88 5.33 -3.22
N LYS A 141 -1.08 5.39 -4.54
CA LYS A 141 -2.18 6.10 -5.17
C LYS A 141 -2.75 5.28 -6.31
N ARG A 142 -4.05 5.42 -6.53
CA ARG A 142 -4.77 4.83 -7.68
C ARG A 142 -4.35 5.37 -9.06
N ASP A 143 -3.67 6.52 -9.10
CA ASP A 143 -3.24 7.18 -10.35
C ASP A 143 -1.80 7.66 -10.20
N THR A 144 -0.91 7.19 -11.07
CA THR A 144 0.50 7.58 -11.13
C THR A 144 0.68 9.09 -11.29
N ARG A 145 -0.25 9.78 -11.94
CA ARG A 145 -0.20 11.25 -12.11
C ARG A 145 -0.36 12.01 -10.80
N ALA A 146 -0.88 11.37 -9.74
CA ALA A 146 -1.03 11.99 -8.42
C ALA A 146 0.25 11.97 -7.59
N LEU A 147 1.23 11.13 -7.93
CA LEU A 147 2.44 10.93 -7.11
C LEU A 147 3.33 12.17 -7.07
N GLU A 148 3.56 12.80 -8.22
CA GLU A 148 4.43 13.98 -8.29
C GLU A 148 3.79 15.22 -7.62
N PRO A 149 2.51 15.56 -7.87
CA PRO A 149 1.84 16.60 -7.10
C PRO A 149 1.85 16.35 -5.59
N LEU A 150 1.69 15.09 -5.16
CA LEU A 150 1.78 14.71 -3.76
C LEU A 150 3.17 15.01 -3.19
N ARG A 151 4.23 14.61 -3.90
CA ARG A 151 5.64 14.86 -3.53
C ARG A 151 5.93 16.36 -3.44
N GLU A 152 5.62 17.12 -4.48
CA GLU A 152 5.85 18.56 -4.55
C GLU A 152 5.05 19.32 -3.49
N GLY A 153 3.80 18.92 -3.25
CA GLY A 153 2.93 19.49 -2.22
C GLY A 153 3.43 19.24 -0.80
N VAL A 154 4.01 18.06 -0.52
CA VAL A 154 4.69 17.76 0.75
C VAL A 154 5.89 18.69 0.95
N LEU A 155 6.80 18.73 -0.04
CA LEU A 155 8.06 19.47 0.09
C LEU A 155 7.82 20.98 0.14
N SER A 156 6.95 21.53 -0.71
CA SER A 156 6.67 22.96 -0.75
C SER A 156 6.07 23.50 0.57
N ARG A 157 5.34 22.67 1.31
CA ARG A 157 4.61 23.10 2.52
C ARG A 157 5.29 22.71 3.82
N PHE A 158 6.03 21.60 3.82
CA PHE A 158 6.52 20.94 5.04
C PHE A 158 8.00 20.53 4.97
N ALA A 159 8.79 21.10 4.03
CA ALA A 159 10.23 20.91 3.98
C ALA A 159 10.91 21.34 5.30
N ASP A 160 10.62 22.54 5.78
CA ASP A 160 11.38 23.11 6.90
C ASP A 160 10.75 22.85 8.27
N LYS A 161 9.44 22.55 8.32
CA LYS A 161 8.69 22.37 9.56
C LYS A 161 7.71 21.21 9.46
N ALA A 162 7.72 20.36 10.49
CA ALA A 162 6.74 19.29 10.65
C ALA A 162 5.30 19.83 10.75
N PRO A 163 4.29 19.11 10.22
CA PRO A 163 2.90 19.51 10.36
C PRO A 163 2.44 19.58 11.83
N GLY A 164 1.97 20.75 12.28
CA GLY A 164 1.36 20.92 13.60
C GLY A 164 -0.18 20.88 13.60
N PRO A 165 -0.84 21.12 14.76
CA PRO A 165 -2.29 21.23 14.87
C PRO A 165 -2.89 22.32 13.98
N GLU A 166 -2.18 23.43 13.78
CA GLU A 166 -2.60 24.59 12.98
C GLU A 166 -2.80 24.26 11.49
N THR A 167 -2.21 23.17 11.03
CA THR A 167 -2.29 22.74 9.63
C THR A 167 -3.36 21.69 9.40
N LYS A 168 -4.04 21.19 10.45
CA LYS A 168 -5.01 20.09 10.36
C LYS A 168 -6.19 20.48 9.46
N LYS A 169 -6.29 19.81 8.31
CA LYS A 169 -7.44 19.87 7.40
C LYS A 169 -7.83 18.45 6.98
N ARG A 170 -9.14 18.17 7.00
CA ARG A 170 -9.67 16.86 6.59
C ARG A 170 -9.35 16.61 5.12
N GLY A 171 -8.82 15.43 4.81
CA GLY A 171 -8.48 15.02 3.44
C GLY A 171 -7.22 15.68 2.86
N ASP A 172 -6.37 16.30 3.69
CA ASP A 172 -5.11 16.88 3.24
C ASP A 172 -4.01 15.82 3.17
N GLU A 173 -3.92 15.13 2.04
CA GLU A 173 -2.97 14.04 1.81
C GLU A 173 -1.51 14.50 1.94
N HIS A 174 -1.16 15.70 1.45
CA HIS A 174 0.18 16.26 1.61
C HIS A 174 0.56 16.36 3.09
N ARG A 175 -0.36 16.87 3.92
CA ARG A 175 -0.12 16.97 5.35
C ARG A 175 0.01 15.59 6.00
N GLN A 176 -0.84 14.64 5.61
CA GLN A 176 -0.80 13.27 6.16
C GLN A 176 0.53 12.59 5.86
N LEU A 177 0.98 12.60 4.60
CA LEU A 177 2.28 12.04 4.21
C LEU A 177 3.43 12.78 4.92
N ALA A 178 3.43 14.12 4.91
CA ALA A 178 4.45 14.90 5.63
C ALA A 178 4.52 14.52 7.12
N TRP A 179 3.36 14.39 7.78
CA TRP A 179 3.32 14.01 9.19
C TRP A 179 3.91 12.62 9.42
N ARG A 180 3.60 11.65 8.57
CA ARG A 180 4.18 10.29 8.62
C ARG A 180 5.71 10.35 8.45
N LEU A 181 6.21 11.06 7.44
CA LEU A 181 7.64 11.21 7.16
C LEU A 181 8.40 11.85 8.33
N TRP A 182 7.87 12.92 8.91
CA TRP A 182 8.47 13.57 10.08
C TRP A 182 8.42 12.71 11.35
N THR A 183 7.41 11.86 11.48
CA THR A 183 7.20 11.03 12.66
C THR A 183 8.10 9.79 12.65
N VAL A 184 8.11 9.02 11.56
CA VAL A 184 8.91 7.78 11.49
C VAL A 184 10.32 7.98 10.98
N ARG A 185 10.58 9.11 10.30
CA ARG A 185 11.87 9.45 9.70
C ARG A 185 12.46 8.27 8.92
N PRO A 186 11.72 7.75 7.91
CA PRO A 186 12.19 6.59 7.19
C PRO A 186 13.47 6.98 6.43
N ARG A 187 14.37 6.02 6.21
CA ARG A 187 15.56 6.27 5.38
C ARG A 187 15.19 6.38 3.90
N TYR A 188 14.12 5.70 3.49
CA TYR A 188 13.63 5.69 2.12
C TYR A 188 12.12 5.91 2.07
N THR A 189 11.68 6.60 1.02
CA THR A 189 10.26 6.75 0.69
C THR A 189 10.01 6.11 -0.67
N TRP A 190 8.88 5.44 -0.80
CA TRP A 190 8.44 4.81 -2.03
C TRP A 190 7.04 5.31 -2.40
N LEU A 191 6.92 6.02 -3.52
CA LEU A 191 5.64 6.48 -4.05
C LEU A 191 5.18 5.50 -5.14
N ILE A 192 4.02 4.89 -4.92
CA ILE A 192 3.55 3.71 -5.64
C ILE A 192 2.26 4.06 -6.39
N GLY A 193 2.22 3.77 -7.69
CA GLY A 193 1.02 3.88 -8.53
C GLY A 193 1.00 2.79 -9.59
N PRO A 194 -0.06 2.70 -10.41
CA PRO A 194 -0.15 1.69 -11.46
C PRO A 194 1.08 1.70 -12.37
N GLY A 195 1.81 0.58 -12.40
CA GLY A 195 3.04 0.39 -13.18
C GLY A 195 4.21 1.31 -12.78
N HIS A 196 4.13 2.00 -11.64
CA HIS A 196 5.09 3.03 -11.26
C HIS A 196 5.50 2.97 -9.79
N ARG A 197 6.81 3.08 -9.55
CA ARG A 197 7.46 2.83 -8.26
C ARG A 197 8.61 3.82 -8.06
N ALA A 198 8.29 5.08 -7.73
CA ALA A 198 9.29 6.13 -7.55
C ALA A 198 9.95 6.04 -6.17
N ALA A 199 11.26 5.79 -6.13
CA ALA A 199 12.02 5.61 -4.90
C ALA A 199 12.83 6.87 -4.56
N PHE A 200 12.97 7.16 -3.27
CA PHE A 200 13.68 8.33 -2.77
C PHE A 200 14.52 8.00 -1.54
N VAL A 201 15.71 8.59 -1.41
CA VAL A 201 16.35 8.80 -0.10
C VAL A 201 15.58 9.89 0.62
N THR A 202 15.25 9.65 1.89
CA THR A 202 14.54 10.59 2.74
C THR A 202 15.46 11.13 3.82
N SER A 203 15.49 12.44 3.99
CA SER A 203 16.19 13.11 5.09
C SER A 203 15.25 14.09 5.78
N ALA A 204 15.42 14.31 7.09
CA ALA A 204 14.78 15.41 7.83
C ALA A 204 15.55 15.68 9.14
N PRO A 205 15.82 16.94 9.54
CA PRO A 205 15.51 18.23 8.87
C PRO A 205 16.64 18.77 7.96
N PRO A 206 16.32 19.53 6.87
CA PRO A 206 14.99 19.72 6.28
C PRO A 206 14.50 18.44 5.61
N LEU A 207 13.17 18.31 5.48
CA LEU A 207 12.55 17.20 4.75
C LEU A 207 12.92 17.28 3.27
N GLN A 208 13.62 16.26 2.78
CA GLN A 208 13.99 16.12 1.37
C GLN A 208 13.68 14.70 0.89
N LEU A 209 13.31 14.60 -0.39
CA LEU A 209 13.10 13.34 -1.11
C LEU A 209 13.98 13.35 -2.36
N THR A 210 15.18 12.78 -2.24
CA THR A 210 16.16 12.72 -3.33
C THR A 210 15.93 11.47 -4.16
N ASN A 211 15.69 11.64 -5.47
CA ASN A 211 15.41 10.53 -6.39
C ASN A 211 16.46 9.41 -6.32
N LEU A 212 15.97 8.18 -6.33
CA LEU A 212 16.74 6.97 -6.56
C LEU A 212 16.20 6.27 -7.81
N PRO A 213 17.06 5.58 -8.58
CA PRO A 213 16.59 4.78 -9.72
C PRO A 213 15.68 3.63 -9.29
N ARG A 214 15.89 3.08 -8.08
CA ARG A 214 15.06 2.06 -7.45
C ARG A 214 15.32 2.02 -5.95
N LEU A 215 14.42 1.39 -5.19
CA LEU A 215 14.70 1.07 -3.79
C LEU A 215 15.91 0.12 -3.67
N PRO A 216 16.73 0.24 -2.62
CA PRO A 216 17.74 -0.76 -2.30
C PRO A 216 17.10 -2.12 -2.03
N ALA A 217 17.76 -3.19 -2.49
CA ALA A 217 17.42 -4.54 -2.09
C ALA A 217 17.80 -4.78 -0.61
N ALA A 218 17.20 -5.78 0.02
CA ALA A 218 17.40 -6.10 1.43
C ALA A 218 18.87 -6.34 1.78
N GLU A 219 19.62 -7.02 0.90
CA GLU A 219 21.05 -7.27 1.09
C GLU A 219 21.87 -5.98 1.23
N ALA A 220 21.58 -4.96 0.40
CA ALA A 220 22.27 -3.68 0.43
C ALA A 220 22.03 -2.90 1.74
N LEU A 221 20.97 -3.24 2.48
CA LEU A 221 20.66 -2.66 3.78
C LEU A 221 21.01 -3.58 4.95
N ASN A 222 21.59 -4.76 4.67
CA ASN A 222 21.77 -5.83 5.65
C ASN A 222 20.45 -6.20 6.35
N LEU A 223 19.39 -6.42 5.56
CA LEU A 223 18.04 -6.79 6.02
C LEU A 223 17.51 -8.07 5.34
N ALA A 224 18.37 -8.81 4.62
CA ALA A 224 17.99 -10.02 3.91
C ALA A 224 17.79 -11.24 4.84
N HIS A 225 18.11 -11.12 6.12
CA HIS A 225 17.91 -12.16 7.13
C HIS A 225 16.55 -12.04 7.82
N SER A 226 15.96 -13.17 8.18
CA SER A 226 14.78 -13.22 9.05
C SER A 226 15.06 -12.46 10.36
N PRO A 227 14.11 -11.63 10.84
CA PRO A 227 14.31 -10.90 12.07
C PRO A 227 14.38 -11.85 13.28
N ALA A 228 15.23 -11.53 14.26
CA ALA A 228 15.41 -12.34 15.46
C ALA A 228 14.20 -12.35 16.41
N ARG A 229 13.24 -11.44 16.18
CA ARG A 229 12.01 -11.28 16.96
C ARG A 229 10.85 -10.99 16.02
N VAL A 230 9.64 -11.26 16.50
CA VAL A 230 8.41 -10.88 15.78
C VAL A 230 8.39 -9.36 15.61
N MET A 231 8.23 -8.92 14.37
CA MET A 231 8.12 -7.50 14.06
C MET A 231 6.76 -6.97 14.47
N THR A 232 6.75 -5.86 15.20
CA THR A 232 5.53 -5.14 15.55
C THR A 232 5.48 -3.82 14.79
N PRO A 233 4.31 -3.40 14.28
CA PRO A 233 4.15 -2.06 13.73
C PRO A 233 4.60 -0.99 14.75
N PRO A 234 5.22 0.11 14.31
CA PRO A 234 5.62 1.19 15.20
C PRO A 234 4.39 1.76 15.91
N ALA A 235 4.37 1.73 17.23
CA ALA A 235 3.30 2.34 18.00
C ALA A 235 3.47 3.86 18.03
N LEU A 236 2.39 4.61 17.81
CA LEU A 236 2.33 6.02 18.13
C LEU A 236 2.52 6.20 19.65
N THR A 237 3.76 6.43 20.09
CA THR A 237 3.97 6.97 21.44
C THR A 237 3.37 8.38 21.45
N THR A 238 2.63 8.73 22.50
CA THR A 238 1.81 9.96 22.66
C THR A 238 2.58 11.30 22.56
N ARG A 239 3.83 11.31 22.10
CA ARG A 239 4.74 12.47 22.14
C ARG A 239 4.47 13.58 21.11
N PHE A 240 3.47 13.44 20.23
CA PHE A 240 3.19 14.43 19.18
C PHE A 240 1.68 14.76 18.99
N ALA A 241 0.88 14.61 20.06
CA ALA A 241 -0.53 15.03 20.06
C ALA A 241 -0.70 16.55 20.18
#